data_AF-A0A7K2JGF9-F1
#
_entry.id   AF-A0A7K2JGF9-F1
#
_cell.length_a   1.000
_cell.length_b   1.000
_cell.length_c   1.000
_cell.angle_alpha   90.00
_cell.angle_beta   90.00
_cell.angle_gamma   90.00
#
_symmetry.space_group_name_H-M   'P 1'
#
loop_
_entity.id
_entity.type
_entity.pdbx_description
1 polymer ?
#
loop_
_entity_poly.entity_id
_entity_poly.type
_entity_poly.pdbx_seq_one_letter_code
_entity_poly.pdbx_strand_id
1 'polypeptide(L)' 'MTRLPDPADLSHAMLIALLMHHGGSMDLPAAAFETDALGDGRGAHHAVQLAPLDDGTVRLSVVARPPGDNAGIEVRDI' A
#
# COMPACT_ATOMS: atom_id res chain seq x y z
N MET A 1 11.46 18.20 16.68
CA MET A 1 10.65 16.98 16.49
C MET A 1 9.77 17.21 15.29
N THR A 2 10.08 16.59 14.16
CA THR A 2 9.24 16.65 12.94
C THR A 2 8.01 15.78 13.19
N ARG A 3 6.82 16.39 13.20
CA ARG A 3 5.55 15.66 13.23
C ARG A 3 5.49 14.77 11.99
N LEU A 4 5.30 13.47 12.19
CA LEU A 4 5.03 12.56 11.07
C LEU A 4 3.75 13.03 10.36
N PRO A 5 3.71 13.01 9.01
CA PRO A 5 2.50 13.33 8.26
C PRO A 5 1.32 12.51 8.74
N ASP A 6 0.10 13.05 8.63
CA ASP A 6 -1.11 12.25 8.82
C ASP A 6 -1.05 11.04 7.86
N PRO A 7 -1.36 9.80 8.31
CA PRO A 7 -1.45 8.64 7.44
C PRO A 7 -2.32 8.86 6.19
N ALA A 8 -3.37 9.69 6.29
CA ALA A 8 -4.21 10.08 5.17
C ALA A 8 -3.44 10.90 4.12
N ASP A 9 -2.65 11.90 4.57
CA ASP A 9 -1.81 12.72 3.69
C ASP A 9 -0.74 11.88 2.99
N LEU A 10 -0.16 10.92 3.71
CA LEU A 10 0.89 10.05 3.17
C LEU A 10 0.34 9.07 2.13
N SER A 11 -0.82 8.48 2.41
CA SER A 11 -1.53 7.60 1.45
C SER A 11 -1.94 8.36 0.18
N HIS A 12 -2.40 9.60 0.33
CA HIS A 12 -2.76 10.47 -0.79
C HIS A 12 -1.53 10.85 -1.65
N ALA A 13 -0.44 11.29 -1.02
CA ALA A 13 0.79 11.64 -1.71
C ALA A 13 1.39 10.45 -2.47
N MET A 14 1.35 9.25 -1.89
CA MET A 14 1.80 8.02 -2.54
C MET A 14 0.95 7.66 -3.76
N LEU A 15 -0.38 7.76 -3.65
CA LEU A 15 -1.27 7.51 -4.79
C LEU A 15 -0.95 8.47 -5.94
N ILE A 16 -0.75 9.76 -5.64
CA ILE A 16 -0.32 10.75 -6.64
C ILE A 16 1.01 10.35 -7.26
N ALA A 17 2.01 9.98 -6.45
CA ALA A 17 3.33 9.59 -6.93
C ALA A 17 3.26 8.38 -7.89
N LEU A 18 2.45 7.37 -7.56
CA LEU A 18 2.21 6.22 -8.43
C LEU A 18 1.54 6.62 -9.74
N LEU A 19 0.46 7.39 -9.69
CA LEU A 19 -0.23 7.84 -10.89
C LEU A 19 0.70 8.67 -11.79
N MET A 20 1.47 9.59 -11.22
CA MET A 20 2.44 10.40 -11.95
C MET A 20 3.54 9.53 -12.59
N HIS A 21 4.03 8.51 -11.88
CA HIS A 21 4.99 7.55 -12.44
C HIS A 21 4.43 6.81 -13.67
N HIS A 22 3.12 6.53 -13.67
CA HIS A 22 2.41 5.90 -14.78
C HIS A 22 1.89 6.86 -15.86
N GLY A 23 2.32 8.14 -15.86
CA GLY A 23 1.91 9.13 -16.86
C GLY A 23 0.64 9.90 -16.52
N GLY A 24 0.26 9.93 -15.24
CA GLY A 24 -0.87 10.70 -14.70
C GLY A 24 -2.18 9.92 -14.60
N SER A 25 -2.24 8.70 -15.13
CA SER A 25 -3.41 7.80 -15.03
C SER A 25 -2.98 6.35 -15.18
N MET A 26 -3.80 5.43 -14.66
CA MET A 26 -3.61 3.98 -14.78
C MET A 26 -4.96 3.32 -15.04
N ASP A 27 -5.04 2.52 -16.09
CA ASP A 27 -6.20 1.66 -16.33
C ASP A 27 -6.02 0.33 -15.61
N LEU A 28 -7.05 -0.09 -14.89
CA LEU A 28 -7.11 -1.38 -14.22
C LEU A 28 -8.35 -2.14 -14.72
N PRO A 29 -8.25 -3.47 -14.95
CA PRO A 29 -9.42 -4.27 -15.23
C PRO A 29 -10.36 -4.23 -14.02
N ALA A 30 -11.67 -4.17 -14.25
CA ALA A 30 -12.67 -4.12 -13.16
C ALA A 30 -12.50 -5.27 -12.15
N ALA A 31 -12.09 -6.45 -12.64
CA ALA A 31 -11.82 -7.63 -11.81
C ALA A 31 -10.72 -7.43 -10.76
N ALA A 32 -9.85 -6.42 -10.90
CA ALA A 32 -8.82 -6.11 -9.91
C ALA A 32 -9.39 -5.66 -8.55
N PHE A 33 -10.66 -5.27 -8.51
CA PHE A 33 -11.36 -4.87 -7.29
C PHE A 33 -12.29 -5.97 -6.72
N GLU A 34 -12.33 -7.14 -7.35
CA GLU A 34 -13.15 -8.25 -6.85
C GLU A 34 -12.59 -8.79 -5.53
N THR A 35 -13.46 -9.30 -4.66
CA THR A 35 -13.08 -9.80 -3.33
C THR A 35 -12.01 -10.88 -3.40
N ASP A 36 -12.06 -11.74 -4.43
CA ASP A 36 -11.08 -12.80 -4.67
C ASP A 36 -9.75 -12.28 -5.22
N ALA A 37 -9.73 -11.10 -5.84
CA ALA A 37 -8.50 -10.43 -6.26
C ALA A 37 -7.81 -9.70 -5.10
N LEU A 38 -8.60 -9.25 -4.11
CA LEU A 38 -8.12 -8.56 -2.91
C LEU A 38 -7.91 -9.48 -1.71
N GLY A 39 -8.39 -10.72 -1.77
CA GLY A 39 -8.32 -11.72 -0.71
C GLY A 39 -7.68 -13.02 -1.16
N ASP A 40 -7.33 -13.88 -0.21
CA ASP A 40 -6.76 -15.21 -0.49
C ASP A 40 -7.83 -16.30 -0.72
N GLY A 41 -9.09 -15.90 -0.92
CA GLY A 41 -10.25 -16.81 -1.00
C GLY A 41 -10.65 -17.47 0.32
N ARG A 42 -9.97 -17.17 1.44
CA ARG A 42 -10.26 -17.68 2.79
C ARG A 42 -10.63 -16.57 3.79
N GLY A 43 -10.97 -15.39 3.27
CA GLY A 43 -11.34 -14.23 4.06
C GLY A 43 -10.15 -13.45 4.64
N ALA A 44 -8.90 -13.81 4.29
CA ALA A 44 -7.76 -12.95 4.59
C ALA A 44 -7.66 -11.90 3.48
N HIS A 45 -7.71 -10.63 3.87
CA HIS A 45 -7.46 -9.51 2.97
C HIS A 45 -5.96 -9.24 2.86
N HIS A 46 -5.56 -8.65 1.75
CA HIS A 46 -4.19 -8.18 1.57
C HIS A 46 -4.04 -6.73 2.05
N ALA A 47 -2.84 -6.40 2.54
CA ALA A 47 -2.41 -5.05 2.86
C ALA A 47 -1.25 -4.65 1.93
N VAL A 48 -1.10 -3.33 1.72
CA VAL A 48 0.09 -2.80 1.06
C VAL A 48 1.17 -2.57 2.12
N GLN A 49 2.33 -3.17 1.92
CA GLN A 49 3.53 -2.92 2.72
C GLN A 49 4.45 -1.94 1.98
N LEU A 50 5.01 -1.02 2.74
CA LEU A 50 6.06 -0.10 2.30
C LEU A 50 7.35 -0.45 3.02
N ALA A 51 8.41 -0.70 2.26
CA ALA A 51 9.73 -0.97 2.82
C ALA A 51 10.76 -0.04 2.17
N PRO A 52 11.42 0.86 2.93
CA PRO A 52 12.59 1.56 2.42
C PRO A 52 13.70 0.55 2.09
N LEU A 53 14.47 0.81 1.04
CA LEU A 53 15.60 0.00 0.61
C LEU A 53 16.92 0.76 0.81
N ASP A 54 18.03 0.04 0.86
CA ASP A 54 19.38 0.60 1.09
C ASP A 54 19.83 1.60 0.01
N ASP A 55 19.25 1.50 -1.19
CA ASP A 55 19.51 2.41 -2.31
C ASP A 55 18.69 3.71 -2.26
N GLY A 56 17.93 3.93 -1.18
CA GLY A 56 17.09 5.11 -0.99
C GLY A 56 15.75 5.04 -1.73
N THR A 57 15.42 3.91 -2.35
CA THR A 57 14.09 3.68 -2.95
C THR A 57 13.11 3.08 -1.94
N VAL A 58 11.84 2.99 -2.30
CA VAL A 58 10.79 2.35 -1.49
C VAL A 58 10.19 1.21 -2.30
N ARG A 59 10.12 0.02 -1.71
CA ARG A 59 9.38 -1.12 -2.25
C ARG A 59 7.94 -1.10 -1.79
N LEU A 60 7.02 -1.26 -2.74
CA LEU A 60 5.61 -1.53 -2.50
C LEU A 60 5.34 -3.02 -2.72
N SER A 61 4.80 -3.68 -1.70
CA SER A 61 4.46 -5.11 -1.74
C SER A 61 3.01 -5.33 -1.34
N VAL A 62 2.36 -6.34 -1.92
CA VAL A 62 1.08 -6.87 -1.42
C VAL A 62 1.39 -8.01 -0.47
N VAL A 63 0.93 -7.93 0.77
CA VAL A 63 1.19 -8.93 1.83
C VAL A 63 -0.11 -9.33 2.51
N ALA A 64 -0.14 -10.47 3.20
CA ALA A 64 -1.28 -10.84 4.03
C ALA A 64 -1.49 -9.78 5.13
N ARG A 65 -2.74 -9.34 5.34
CA ARG A 65 -3.07 -8.40 6.42
C ARG A 65 -2.74 -9.03 7.77
N PRO A 66 -1.95 -8.36 8.64
CA PRO A 66 -1.70 -8.83 10.00
C PRO A 66 -3.02 -8.98 10.79
N PRO A 67 -3.11 -9.91 11.75
CA PRO A 67 -4.27 -9.99 12.64
C PRO A 67 -4.39 -8.71 13.48
N GLY A 68 -5.53 -8.02 13.39
CA GLY A 68 -5.82 -6.78 14.13
C GLY A 68 -6.64 -5.78 13.31
N ASP A 69 -7.33 -4.86 14.00
CA ASP A 69 -8.24 -3.89 13.36
C ASP A 69 -7.55 -2.59 12.91
N ASN A 70 -6.23 -2.52 13.07
CA ASN A 70 -5.47 -1.36 12.64
C ASN A 70 -5.43 -1.35 11.10
N ALA A 71 -6.17 -0.42 10.49
CA ALA A 71 -5.83 0.09 9.16
C ALA A 71 -4.53 0.91 9.31
N GLY A 72 -3.41 0.22 9.49
CA GLY A 72 -2.16 0.81 9.91
C GLY A 72 -1.05 0.45 8.95
N ILE A 73 -0.37 1.47 8.44
CA ILE A 73 0.96 1.33 7.85
C ILE A 73 1.84 0.66 8.94
N GLU A 74 2.16 -0.63 8.77
CA GLU A 74 3.10 -1.32 9.64
C GLU A 74 4.49 -1.25 9.00
N VAL A 75 5.30 -0.29 9.46
CA VAL A 75 6.74 -0.25 9.12
C VAL A 75 7.42 -1.33 9.96
N ARG A 76 7.99 -2.34 9.30
CA ARG A 76 8.79 -3.37 9.95
C ARG A 76 10.26 -3.13 9.62
N ASP A 77 11.08 -3.05 10.66
CA ASP A 77 12.54 -3.04 10.50
C ASP A 77 12.98 -4.43 10.00
N ILE A 78 13.79 -4.45 8.94
CA ILE A 78 14.43 -5.63 8.36
C ILE A 78 15.88 -5.72 8.85
#